data_AF-A0A7V3HXA2-F1
#
_entry.id   AF-A0A7V3HXA2-F1
#
_cell.length_a   1.000
_cell.length_b   1.000
_cell.length_c   1.000
_cell.angle_alpha   90.00
_cell.angle_beta   90.00
_cell.angle_gamma   90.00
#
_symmetry.space_group_name_H-M   'P 1'
#
loop_
_entity.id
_entity.type
_entity.pdbx_description
1 polymer ?
#
loop_
_entity_poly.entity_id
_entity_poly.type
_entity_poly.pdbx_seq_one_letter_code
_entity_poly.pdbx_strand_id
1 'polypeptide(L)'
;MTDDFAPPARLRPPAVSAADIVVDAPPGLPAPAAPGPLLRLLPLVTSVAAAGAMAVSSLPGTGAGRNPAFMALPAMMLVSALVTVIAGRGRGGDIDGDRAGYLEHLSGLRRVVAETAAAQRVCERWSHPDPDTLWTLIGGPRMWERHAADADFCLVRVGVGGRPLAARLVAPAAPSRGATDPVTATAMRRFVDTHAAVADVPIAIGL
;
A
#
# COMPACT_ATOMS: atom_id res chain seq x y z
N MET A 1 -5.95 54.39 36.36
CA MET A 1 -4.60 53.79 36.27
C MET A 1 -4.72 52.68 35.24
N THR A 2 -4.38 52.99 33.99
CA THR A 2 -4.35 52.00 32.89
C THR A 2 -2.96 51.41 32.90
N ASP A 3 -2.83 50.16 33.35
CA ASP A 3 -1.59 49.43 33.17
C ASP A 3 -1.46 49.11 31.67
N ASP A 4 -0.38 49.58 31.05
CA ASP A 4 -0.11 49.32 29.64
C ASP A 4 0.19 47.82 29.46
N PHE A 5 -0.54 47.17 28.58
CA PHE A 5 -0.33 45.76 28.26
C PHE A 5 0.89 45.59 27.36
N ALA A 6 1.93 44.90 27.87
CA ALA A 6 3.10 44.51 27.11
C ALA A 6 3.03 43.00 26.78
N PRO A 7 2.89 42.61 25.50
CA PRO A 7 2.84 41.20 25.12
C PRO A 7 4.15 40.49 25.48
N PRO A 8 4.11 39.29 26.09
CA PRO A 8 5.31 38.51 26.34
C PRO A 8 5.85 37.90 25.05
N ALA A 9 7.02 37.26 25.14
CA ALA A 9 7.60 36.53 24.02
C ALA A 9 6.63 35.47 23.48
N ARG A 10 6.49 35.42 22.14
CA ARG A 10 5.56 34.54 21.45
C ARG A 10 5.81 33.07 21.79
N LEU A 11 4.75 32.37 22.16
CA LEU A 11 4.76 30.91 22.32
C LEU A 11 4.76 30.23 20.95
N ARG A 12 5.66 29.28 20.74
CA ARG A 12 5.74 28.56 19.47
C ARG A 12 4.54 27.63 19.29
N PRO A 13 3.94 27.59 18.10
CA PRO A 13 2.90 26.62 17.80
C PRO A 13 3.47 25.19 17.88
N PRO A 14 2.61 24.20 18.13
CA PRO A 14 2.99 22.79 18.06
C PRO A 14 3.66 22.45 16.72
N ALA A 15 4.75 21.69 16.77
CA ALA A 15 5.50 21.31 15.59
C ALA A 15 4.68 20.36 14.71
N VAL A 16 4.75 20.56 13.39
CA VAL A 16 4.17 19.69 12.38
C VAL A 16 5.31 19.18 11.50
N SER A 17 5.38 17.87 11.29
CA SER A 17 6.32 17.33 10.31
C SER A 17 5.86 17.73 8.91
N ALA A 18 6.73 18.43 8.18
CA ALA A 18 6.55 18.76 6.78
C ALA A 18 7.42 17.88 5.86
N ALA A 19 8.00 16.80 6.40
CA ALA A 19 8.80 15.88 5.62
C ALA A 19 7.92 15.09 4.65
N ASP A 20 8.32 15.04 3.37
CA ASP A 20 7.60 14.29 2.34
C ASP A 20 7.50 12.81 2.71
N ILE A 21 6.31 12.24 2.51
CA ILE A 21 6.02 10.83 2.74
C ILE A 21 6.04 10.14 1.38
N VAL A 22 7.08 9.34 1.14
CA VAL A 22 7.22 8.58 -0.10
C VAL A 22 6.35 7.33 -0.02
N VAL A 23 5.52 7.11 -1.04
CA VAL A 23 4.70 5.91 -1.19
C VAL A 23 5.43 4.94 -2.12
N ASP A 24 5.60 3.69 -1.68
CA ASP A 24 6.29 2.69 -2.48
C ASP A 24 5.46 2.24 -3.69
N ALA A 25 6.16 1.89 -4.76
CA ALA A 25 5.53 1.39 -5.98
C ALA A 25 4.81 0.06 -5.72
N PRO A 26 3.61 -0.14 -6.29
CA PRO A 26 2.89 -1.40 -6.20
C PRO A 26 3.70 -2.54 -6.83
N PRO A 27 3.58 -3.78 -6.31
CA PRO A 27 4.28 -4.93 -6.85
C PRO A 27 3.89 -5.20 -8.32
N GLY A 28 4.86 -5.63 -9.11
CA GLY A 28 4.65 -6.06 -10.48
C GLY A 28 4.01 -7.45 -10.54
N LEU A 29 3.22 -7.73 -11.58
CA LEU A 29 2.69 -9.07 -11.78
C LEU A 29 3.82 -10.03 -12.18
N PRO A 30 3.85 -11.26 -11.63
CA PRO A 30 4.77 -12.27 -12.12
C PRO A 30 4.50 -12.50 -13.60
N ALA A 31 5.56 -12.52 -14.41
CA ALA A 31 5.43 -12.86 -15.82
C ALA A 31 4.69 -14.20 -15.93
N PRO A 32 3.69 -14.34 -16.82
CA PRO A 32 3.02 -15.62 -17.00
C PRO A 32 4.11 -16.63 -17.34
N ALA A 33 4.34 -17.56 -16.42
CA ALA A 33 5.25 -18.67 -16.66
C ALA A 33 4.60 -19.49 -17.77
N ALA A 34 4.93 -19.18 -19.02
CA ALA A 34 4.55 -20.03 -20.13
C ALA A 34 5.26 -21.35 -19.89
N PRO A 35 4.56 -22.45 -19.56
CA PRO A 35 5.23 -23.73 -19.44
C PRO A 35 5.91 -23.98 -20.78
N GLY A 36 7.22 -24.23 -20.77
CA GLY A 36 7.98 -24.52 -21.98
C GLY A 36 7.31 -25.64 -22.77
N PRO A 37 7.51 -25.73 -24.10
CA PRO A 37 6.81 -26.71 -24.94
C PRO A 37 6.96 -28.15 -24.41
N LEU A 38 8.11 -28.47 -23.79
CA LEU A 38 8.36 -29.73 -23.08
C LEU A 38 7.39 -29.99 -21.91
N LEU A 39 7.13 -29.00 -21.06
CA LEU A 39 6.23 -29.15 -19.91
C LEU A 39 4.75 -29.21 -20.35
N ARG A 40 4.41 -28.61 -21.50
CA ARG A 40 3.08 -28.75 -22.14
C ARG A 40 2.87 -30.12 -22.76
N LEU A 41 3.91 -30.71 -23.33
CA LEU A 41 3.87 -32.04 -23.94
C LEU A 41 3.99 -33.18 -22.91
N LEU A 42 4.49 -32.90 -21.70
CA LEU A 42 4.64 -33.88 -20.63
C LEU A 42 3.38 -34.74 -20.39
N PRO A 43 2.16 -34.18 -20.19
CA PRO A 43 0.95 -34.98 -20.01
C PRO A 43 0.57 -35.81 -21.25
N LEU A 44 0.90 -35.35 -22.45
CA LEU A 44 0.68 -36.11 -23.68
C LEU A 44 1.64 -37.31 -23.76
N VAL A 45 2.93 -37.07 -23.49
CA VAL A 45 3.98 -38.11 -23.49
C VAL A 45 3.70 -39.17 -22.44
N THR A 46 3.28 -38.78 -21.23
CA THR A 46 2.91 -39.74 -20.18
C THR A 46 1.66 -40.53 -20.54
N SER A 47 0.66 -39.90 -21.17
CA SER A 47 -0.55 -40.59 -21.65
C SER A 47 -0.22 -41.63 -22.73
N VAL A 48 0.64 -41.28 -23.69
CA VAL A 48 1.09 -42.20 -24.75
C VAL A 48 1.91 -43.35 -24.16
N ALA A 49 2.82 -43.07 -23.23
CA ALA A 49 3.61 -44.10 -22.54
C ALA A 49 2.73 -45.07 -21.74
N ALA A 50 1.72 -44.56 -21.02
CA ALA A 50 0.78 -45.38 -20.25
C ALA A 50 -0.11 -46.25 -21.17
N ALA A 51 -0.63 -45.70 -22.26
CA ALA A 51 -1.40 -46.44 -23.24
C ALA A 51 -0.57 -47.53 -23.92
N GLY A 52 0.69 -47.24 -24.27
CA GLY A 52 1.64 -48.21 -24.80
C GLY A 52 1.93 -49.36 -23.82
N ALA A 53 2.15 -49.05 -22.56
CA ALA A 53 2.36 -50.05 -21.51
C ALA A 53 1.13 -50.96 -21.32
N MET A 54 -0.08 -50.39 -21.28
CA MET A 54 -1.32 -51.17 -21.20
C MET A 54 -1.51 -52.08 -22.42
N ALA A 55 -1.27 -51.58 -23.63
CA ALA A 55 -1.35 -52.38 -24.85
C ALA A 55 -0.40 -53.59 -24.79
N VAL A 56 0.86 -53.38 -24.41
CA VAL A 56 1.87 -54.47 -24.30
C VAL A 56 1.48 -55.50 -23.23
N SER A 57 0.89 -55.06 -22.12
CA SER A 57 0.40 -55.97 -21.06
C SER A 57 -0.83 -56.80 -21.46
N SER A 58 -1.57 -56.37 -22.49
CA SER A 58 -2.80 -57.01 -22.97
C SER A 58 -2.55 -58.04 -24.08
N LEU A 59 -1.32 -58.15 -24.59
CA LEU A 59 -0.99 -59.10 -25.65
C LEU A 59 -0.94 -60.55 -25.11
N PRO A 60 -1.64 -61.51 -25.75
CA PRO A 60 -1.60 -62.91 -25.35
C PRO A 60 -0.19 -63.50 -25.51
N GLY A 61 0.39 -64.02 -24.43
CA GLY A 61 1.67 -64.74 -24.44
C GLY A 61 2.85 -64.01 -23.79
N THR A 62 2.71 -62.74 -23.40
CA THR A 62 3.72 -62.09 -22.57
C THR A 62 3.48 -62.46 -21.10
N GLY A 63 4.47 -63.09 -20.44
CA GLY A 63 4.43 -63.38 -18.99
C GLY A 63 4.39 -62.12 -18.08
N ALA A 64 4.15 -60.95 -18.68
CA ALA A 64 4.16 -59.63 -18.07
C ALA A 64 3.11 -59.44 -16.98
N GLY A 65 1.97 -60.14 -17.07
CA GLY A 65 0.93 -60.11 -16.02
C GLY A 65 1.32 -60.83 -14.72
N ARG A 66 2.42 -61.60 -14.68
CA ARG A 66 2.83 -62.42 -13.53
C ARG A 66 4.06 -61.91 -12.79
N ASN A 67 4.72 -60.84 -13.26
CA ASN A 67 5.88 -60.25 -12.59
C ASN A 67 5.51 -58.90 -11.97
N PRO A 68 5.48 -58.76 -10.62
CA PRO A 68 5.13 -57.50 -9.95
C PRO A 68 6.03 -56.32 -10.35
N ALA A 69 7.24 -56.59 -10.85
CA ALA A 69 8.15 -55.56 -11.38
C ALA A 69 7.62 -54.89 -12.67
N PHE A 70 6.81 -55.58 -13.48
CA PHE A 70 6.29 -55.03 -14.75
C PHE A 70 5.13 -54.04 -14.53
N MET A 71 4.38 -54.21 -13.43
CA MET A 71 3.33 -53.28 -12.99
C MET A 71 3.87 -52.09 -12.17
N ALA A 72 5.01 -52.26 -11.49
CA ALA A 72 5.61 -51.22 -10.66
C ALA A 72 6.11 -50.02 -11.48
N LEU A 73 6.63 -50.27 -12.69
CA LEU A 73 7.19 -49.24 -13.57
C LEU A 73 6.14 -48.22 -14.06
N PRO A 74 4.99 -48.62 -14.63
CA PRO A 74 3.93 -47.68 -15.00
C PRO A 74 3.29 -47.00 -13.77
N ALA A 75 3.15 -47.70 -12.64
CA ALA A 75 2.64 -47.11 -11.41
C ALA A 75 3.56 -45.99 -10.88
N MET A 76 4.88 -46.21 -10.89
CA MET A 76 5.87 -45.21 -10.46
C MET A 76 5.94 -44.01 -11.41
N MET A 77 5.75 -44.23 -12.71
CA MET A 77 5.60 -43.15 -13.69
C MET A 77 4.37 -42.28 -13.42
N LEU A 78 3.24 -42.90 -13.08
CA LEU A 78 1.99 -42.19 -12.77
C LEU A 78 2.13 -41.35 -11.49
N VAL A 79 2.79 -41.89 -10.46
CA VAL A 79 3.12 -41.16 -9.23
C VAL A 79 4.07 -40.00 -9.51
N SER A 80 5.11 -40.19 -10.33
CA SER A 80 6.03 -39.10 -10.71
C SER A 80 5.35 -37.99 -11.50
N ALA A 81 4.44 -38.35 -12.41
CA ALA A 81 3.65 -37.36 -13.16
C ALA A 81 2.74 -36.56 -12.21
N LEU A 82 2.08 -37.23 -11.25
CA LEU A 82 1.23 -36.58 -10.27
C LEU A 82 2.03 -35.64 -9.36
N VAL A 83 3.20 -36.06 -8.88
CA VAL A 83 4.11 -35.23 -8.08
C VAL A 83 4.58 -34.01 -8.87
N THR A 84 4.89 -34.16 -10.16
CA THR A 84 5.33 -33.04 -11.01
C THR A 84 4.21 -32.02 -11.25
N VAL A 85 2.97 -32.48 -11.43
CA VAL A 85 1.79 -31.60 -11.57
C VAL A 85 1.49 -30.86 -10.27
N ILE A 86 1.57 -31.53 -9.13
CA ILE A 86 1.36 -30.92 -7.81
C ILE A 86 2.49 -29.91 -7.50
N ALA A 87 3.74 -30.29 -7.75
CA ALA A 87 4.91 -29.42 -7.56
C ALA A 87 4.94 -28.22 -8.52
N GLY A 88 4.39 -28.36 -9.73
CA GLY A 88 4.22 -27.27 -10.69
C GLY A 88 3.13 -26.28 -10.30
N ARG A 89 2.14 -26.70 -9.50
CA ARG A 89 1.01 -25.87 -9.08
C ARG A 89 1.38 -24.81 -8.04
N GLY A 90 2.44 -25.02 -7.27
CA GLY A 90 2.95 -24.08 -6.27
C GLY A 90 3.95 -23.03 -6.79
N ARG A 91 4.23 -22.99 -8.10
CA ARG A 91 5.23 -22.08 -8.69
C ARG A 91 4.63 -20.91 -9.48
N GLY A 92 3.31 -20.73 -9.46
CA GLY A 92 2.72 -19.43 -9.79
C GLY A 92 3.00 -18.49 -8.61
N GLY A 93 3.66 -17.36 -8.85
CA GLY A 93 4.01 -16.41 -7.78
C GLY A 93 2.82 -16.11 -6.88
N ASP A 94 3.06 -16.02 -5.57
CA ASP A 94 2.02 -15.78 -4.56
C ASP A 94 1.54 -14.32 -4.62
N ILE A 95 0.74 -14.03 -5.64
CA ILE A 95 0.16 -12.71 -5.90
C ILE A 95 -0.66 -12.25 -4.69
N ASP A 96 -1.30 -13.17 -3.97
CA ASP A 96 -2.12 -12.83 -2.81
C ASP A 96 -1.25 -12.46 -1.60
N GLY A 97 -0.11 -13.13 -1.41
CA GLY A 97 0.93 -12.72 -0.45
C GLY A 97 1.48 -11.33 -0.76
N ASP A 98 1.84 -11.06 -2.01
CA ASP A 98 2.35 -9.73 -2.45
C ASP A 98 1.30 -8.62 -2.23
N ARG A 99 0.03 -8.89 -2.54
CA ARG A 99 -1.08 -7.97 -2.27
C ARG A 99 -1.25 -7.69 -0.78
N ALA A 100 -1.25 -8.74 0.04
CA ALA A 100 -1.42 -8.61 1.49
C ALA A 100 -0.29 -7.75 2.08
N GLY A 101 0.97 -8.03 1.71
CA GLY A 101 2.12 -7.25 2.16
C GLY A 101 2.04 -5.78 1.74
N TYR A 102 1.60 -5.49 0.52
CA TYR A 102 1.46 -4.11 0.07
C TYR A 102 0.33 -3.35 0.78
N LEU A 103 -0.82 -4.00 1.00
CA LEU A 103 -1.92 -3.38 1.74
C LEU A 103 -1.56 -3.15 3.21
N GLU A 104 -0.78 -4.06 3.80
CA GLU A 104 -0.22 -3.88 5.14
C GLU A 104 0.74 -2.69 5.19
N HIS A 105 1.62 -2.54 4.20
CA HIS A 105 2.47 -1.35 4.04
C HIS A 105 1.64 -0.05 4.00
N LEU A 106 0.61 0.02 3.15
CA LEU A 106 -0.28 1.19 3.08
C LEU A 106 -1.00 1.45 4.41
N SER A 107 -1.35 0.39 5.15
CA SER A 107 -1.98 0.52 6.46
C SER A 107 -1.02 1.13 7.50
N GLY A 108 0.26 0.77 7.45
CA GLY A 108 1.31 1.38 8.27
C GLY A 108 1.51 2.85 7.93
N LEU A 109 1.54 3.18 6.64
CA LEU A 109 1.67 4.55 6.15
C LEU A 109 0.49 5.43 6.57
N ARG A 110 -0.73 4.87 6.57
CA ARG A 110 -1.95 5.55 7.05
C ARG A 110 -1.78 6.08 8.47
N ARG A 111 -1.09 5.35 9.35
CA ARG A 111 -0.86 5.78 10.73
C ARG A 111 0.01 7.04 10.79
N VAL A 112 1.11 7.06 10.04
CA VAL A 112 2.03 8.21 9.94
C VAL A 112 1.31 9.44 9.39
N VAL A 113 0.49 9.25 8.36
CA VAL A 113 -0.35 10.30 7.78
C VAL A 113 -1.36 10.83 8.81
N ALA A 114 -2.04 9.94 9.53
CA ALA A 114 -3.04 10.33 10.52
C ALA A 114 -2.43 11.12 11.69
N GLU A 115 -1.25 10.71 12.17
CA GLU A 115 -0.48 11.42 13.19
C GLU A 115 -0.09 12.83 12.69
N THR A 116 0.41 12.92 11.46
CA THR A 116 0.78 14.20 10.84
C THR A 116 -0.43 15.12 10.65
N ALA A 117 -1.56 14.58 10.16
CA ALA A 117 -2.80 15.31 9.99
C ALA A 117 -3.37 15.81 11.34
N ALA A 118 -3.24 15.02 12.40
CA ALA A 118 -3.62 15.42 13.75
C ALA A 118 -2.73 16.57 14.26
N ALA A 119 -1.40 16.45 14.11
CA ALA A 119 -0.47 17.51 14.47
C ALA A 119 -0.76 18.82 13.71
N GLN A 120 -1.02 18.72 12.40
CA GLN A 120 -1.41 19.85 11.57
C GLN A 120 -2.71 20.50 12.06
N ARG A 121 -3.76 19.72 12.36
CA ARG A 121 -5.00 20.25 12.93
C ARG A 121 -4.78 21.01 14.23
N VAL A 122 -3.93 20.47 15.11
CA VAL A 122 -3.62 21.11 16.39
C VAL A 122 -2.84 22.41 16.18
N CYS A 123 -1.83 22.42 15.31
CA CYS A 123 -1.07 23.61 14.97
C CYS A 123 -1.95 24.71 14.35
N GLU A 124 -2.80 24.34 13.39
CA GLU A 124 -3.70 25.30 12.72
C GLU A 124 -4.77 25.84 13.67
N ARG A 125 -5.31 25.03 14.59
CA ARG A 125 -6.22 25.50 15.64
C ARG A 125 -5.52 26.33 16.71
N TRP A 126 -4.23 26.08 16.96
CA TRP A 126 -3.42 26.94 17.82
C TRP A 126 -3.32 28.33 17.21
N SER A 127 -2.90 28.43 15.96
CA SER A 127 -2.76 29.70 15.27
C SER A 127 -4.12 30.37 15.04
N HIS A 128 -5.11 29.63 14.57
CA HIS A 128 -6.45 30.12 14.20
C HIS A 128 -7.54 29.51 15.10
N PRO A 129 -7.60 29.90 16.39
CA PRO A 129 -8.54 29.34 17.35
C PRO A 129 -9.99 29.59 16.96
N ASP A 130 -10.90 28.90 17.65
CA ASP A 130 -12.33 29.07 17.41
C ASP A 130 -12.78 30.47 17.87
N PRO A 131 -13.57 31.20 17.06
CA PRO A 131 -14.08 32.52 17.44
C PRO A 131 -14.72 32.53 18.84
N ASP A 132 -15.43 31.46 19.21
CA ASP A 132 -16.12 31.34 20.50
C ASP A 132 -15.14 31.18 21.69
N THR A 133 -13.85 30.98 21.42
CA THR A 133 -12.79 30.84 22.43
C THR A 133 -11.87 32.06 22.53
N LEU A 134 -12.02 33.05 21.64
CA LEU A 134 -11.11 34.21 21.59
C LEU A 134 -11.10 35.03 22.88
N TRP A 135 -12.25 35.10 23.58
CA TRP A 135 -12.37 35.80 24.86
C TRP A 135 -11.43 35.23 25.93
N THR A 136 -11.06 33.96 25.85
CA THR A 136 -10.14 33.31 26.79
C THR A 136 -8.69 33.77 26.63
N LEU A 137 -8.34 34.37 25.47
CA LEU A 137 -6.98 34.84 25.19
C LEU A 137 -6.74 36.26 25.73
N ILE A 138 -7.79 37.02 26.03
CA ILE A 138 -7.71 38.41 26.50
C ILE A 138 -7.00 38.46 27.85
N GLY A 139 -6.00 39.34 27.97
CA GLY A 139 -5.15 39.47 29.16
C GLY A 139 -4.16 38.32 29.36
N GLY A 140 -4.19 37.29 28.51
CA GLY A 140 -3.25 36.18 28.53
C GLY A 140 -1.98 36.46 27.70
N PRO A 141 -0.99 35.55 27.75
CA PRO A 141 0.28 35.68 27.03
C PRO A 141 0.12 35.60 25.51
N ARG A 142 -1.05 35.17 25.04
CA ARG A 142 -1.38 35.02 23.61
C ARG A 142 -2.16 36.19 23.04
N MET A 143 -2.51 37.18 23.87
CA MET A 143 -3.09 38.45 23.40
C MET A 143 -2.00 39.21 22.63
N TRP A 144 -2.30 39.54 21.38
CA TRP A 144 -1.37 40.26 20.47
C TRP A 144 -0.01 39.56 20.27
N GLU A 145 0.00 38.22 20.19
CA GLU A 145 1.25 37.45 20.03
C GLU A 145 1.89 37.53 18.63
N ARG A 146 1.15 37.98 17.60
CA ARG A 146 1.58 38.00 16.20
C ARG A 146 2.19 39.35 15.81
N HIS A 147 3.32 39.31 15.13
CA HIS A 147 4.12 40.46 14.70
C HIS A 147 4.24 40.52 13.18
N ALA A 148 4.58 41.69 12.62
CA ALA A 148 4.68 41.88 11.16
C ALA A 148 5.68 40.95 10.45
N ALA A 149 6.67 40.41 11.17
CA ALA A 149 7.65 39.46 10.62
C ALA A 149 7.14 38.00 10.60
N ASP A 150 6.00 37.72 11.22
CA ASP A 150 5.45 36.38 11.31
C ASP A 150 4.71 35.98 10.04
N ALA A 151 4.86 34.71 9.63
CA ALA A 151 4.18 34.18 8.44
C ALA A 151 2.64 34.15 8.56
N ASP A 152 2.11 34.20 9.78
CA ASP A 152 0.67 34.23 10.07
C ASP A 152 0.14 35.62 10.44
N PHE A 153 0.93 36.67 10.21
CA PHE A 153 0.49 38.06 10.38
C PHE A 153 -0.62 38.42 9.38
N CYS A 154 -1.60 39.20 9.83
CA CYS A 154 -2.78 39.59 9.04
C CYS A 154 -3.57 38.42 8.40
N LEU A 155 -3.43 37.18 8.93
CA LEU A 155 -4.26 36.06 8.52
C LEU A 155 -5.50 35.92 9.41
N VAL A 156 -6.68 36.12 8.82
CA VAL A 156 -7.99 36.07 9.50
C VAL A 156 -8.70 34.77 9.16
N ARG A 157 -9.12 34.02 10.18
CA ARG A 157 -9.94 32.81 10.02
C ARG A 157 -11.33 33.20 9.51
N VAL A 158 -11.78 32.55 8.45
CA VAL A 158 -13.11 32.77 7.84
C VAL A 158 -14.02 31.54 7.89
N GLY A 159 -13.46 30.38 8.24
CA GLY A 159 -14.24 29.14 8.32
C GLY A 159 -13.40 27.92 8.64
N VAL A 160 -13.97 26.75 8.38
CA VAL A 160 -13.31 25.44 8.45
C VAL A 160 -13.46 24.72 7.11
N GLY A 161 -12.44 23.98 6.71
CA GLY A 161 -12.44 23.30 5.41
C GLY A 161 -11.27 22.34 5.26
N GLY A 162 -11.10 21.85 4.03
CA GLY A 162 -9.97 21.00 3.65
C GLY A 162 -8.73 21.82 3.33
N ARG A 163 -7.56 21.43 3.85
CA ARG A 163 -6.25 21.96 3.45
C ARG A 163 -5.32 20.83 3.03
N PRO A 164 -4.37 21.08 2.11
CA PRO A 164 -3.35 20.08 1.79
C PRO A 164 -2.62 19.60 3.05
N LEU A 165 -2.27 18.31 3.07
CA LEU A 165 -1.43 17.75 4.13
C LEU A 165 -0.05 18.41 4.10
N ALA A 166 0.45 18.81 5.27
CA ALA A 166 1.75 19.48 5.41
C ALA A 166 2.91 18.61 4.91
N ALA A 167 2.84 17.31 5.15
CA ALA A 167 3.72 16.31 4.57
C ALA A 167 3.16 15.85 3.22
N ARG A 168 3.81 16.21 2.11
CA ARG A 168 3.33 15.82 0.78
C ARG A 168 3.47 14.31 0.59
N LEU A 169 2.40 13.67 0.10
CA LEU A 169 2.46 12.27 -0.34
C LEU A 169 3.07 12.21 -1.73
N VAL A 170 4.28 11.65 -1.82
CA VAL A 170 5.02 11.53 -3.09
C VAL A 170 4.71 10.17 -3.68
N ALA A 171 3.89 10.16 -4.72
CA ALA A 171 3.60 8.97 -5.50
C ALA A 171 4.82 8.56 -6.33
N PRO A 172 5.06 7.25 -6.52
CA PRO A 172 6.16 6.76 -7.33
C PRO A 172 5.92 7.05 -8.82
N ALA A 173 7.01 7.18 -9.57
CA ALA A 173 6.93 7.31 -11.03
C ALA A 173 6.20 6.10 -11.64
N ALA A 174 5.43 6.34 -12.69
CA ALA A 174 4.75 5.26 -13.41
C ALA A 174 5.79 4.23 -13.91
N PRO A 175 5.57 2.93 -13.73
CA PRO A 175 6.51 1.92 -14.18
C PRO A 175 6.68 2.00 -15.71
N SER A 176 7.94 2.00 -16.16
CA SER A 176 8.29 2.18 -17.57
C SER A 176 7.91 0.98 -18.45
N ARG A 177 7.92 -0.24 -17.89
CA ARG A 177 7.51 -1.49 -18.55
C ARG A 177 7.03 -2.50 -17.50
N GLY A 178 5.91 -3.16 -17.77
CA GLY A 178 5.38 -4.26 -16.95
C GLY A 178 3.92 -4.05 -16.57
N ALA A 179 3.17 -5.14 -16.43
CA ALA A 179 1.81 -5.10 -15.90
C ALA A 179 1.88 -5.00 -14.38
N THR A 180 1.40 -3.91 -13.81
CA THR A 180 1.21 -3.76 -12.35
C THR A 180 -0.07 -4.48 -11.95
N ASP A 181 -0.09 -5.05 -10.74
CA ASP A 181 -1.32 -5.60 -10.20
C ASP A 181 -2.39 -4.50 -10.03
N PRO A 182 -3.58 -4.62 -10.65
CA PRO A 182 -4.57 -3.55 -10.65
C PRO A 182 -5.13 -3.25 -9.27
N VAL A 183 -5.12 -4.22 -8.35
CA VAL A 183 -5.62 -4.05 -6.98
C VAL A 183 -4.70 -3.13 -6.19
N THR A 184 -3.40 -3.46 -6.15
CA THR A 184 -2.40 -2.65 -5.45
C THR A 184 -2.24 -1.27 -6.09
N ALA A 185 -2.26 -1.16 -7.42
CA ALA A 185 -2.22 0.12 -8.12
C ALA A 185 -3.41 1.03 -7.78
N THR A 186 -4.62 0.47 -7.73
CA THR A 186 -5.84 1.23 -7.37
C THR A 186 -5.83 1.62 -5.89
N ALA A 187 -5.40 0.70 -5.02
CA ALA A 187 -5.27 0.96 -3.58
C ALA A 187 -4.31 2.13 -3.30
N MET A 188 -3.14 2.15 -3.97
CA MET A 188 -2.17 3.23 -3.86
C MET A 188 -2.75 4.58 -4.30
N ARG A 189 -3.36 4.65 -5.49
CA ARG A 189 -3.95 5.90 -6.00
C ARG A 189 -5.02 6.43 -5.05
N ARG A 190 -5.93 5.56 -4.63
CA ARG A 190 -6.97 5.91 -3.66
C ARG A 190 -6.37 6.39 -2.33
N PHE A 191 -5.30 5.75 -1.86
CA PHE A 191 -4.60 6.16 -0.65
C PHE A 191 -4.07 7.60 -0.78
N VAL A 192 -3.35 7.90 -1.86
CA VAL A 192 -2.82 9.25 -2.12
C VAL A 192 -3.95 10.27 -2.22
N ASP A 193 -4.98 10.00 -3.01
CA ASP A 193 -6.09 10.94 -3.23
C ASP A 193 -6.88 11.20 -1.95
N THR A 194 -7.12 10.16 -1.14
CA THR A 194 -7.89 10.28 0.12
C THR A 194 -7.12 11.03 1.20
N HIS A 195 -5.80 10.88 1.23
CA HIS A 195 -4.94 11.41 2.29
C HIS A 195 -4.13 12.65 1.88
N ALA A 196 -4.32 13.17 0.67
CA ALA A 196 -3.67 14.39 0.20
C ALA A 196 -4.12 15.64 0.97
N ALA A 197 -5.28 15.61 1.62
CA ALA A 197 -5.84 16.74 2.35
C ALA A 197 -6.30 16.37 3.77
N VAL A 198 -6.21 17.34 4.67
CA VAL A 198 -6.71 17.29 6.04
C VAL A 198 -8.02 18.06 6.11
N ALA A 199 -9.08 17.37 6.50
CA ALA A 199 -10.40 17.97 6.75
C ALA A 199 -10.47 18.64 8.14
N ASP A 200 -11.46 19.51 8.30
CA ASP A 200 -11.83 20.19 9.56
C ASP A 200 -10.70 21.07 10.14
N VAL A 201 -10.01 21.76 9.24
CA VAL A 201 -8.91 22.70 9.55
C VAL A 201 -9.40 24.14 9.34
N PRO A 202 -9.01 25.10 10.21
CA PRO A 202 -9.26 26.51 9.98
C PRO A 202 -8.77 26.98 8.60
N ILE A 203 -9.62 27.72 7.89
CA ILE A 203 -9.26 28.43 6.66
C ILE A 203 -9.10 29.89 7.01
N ALA A 204 -7.94 30.45 6.65
CA ALA A 204 -7.61 31.85 6.86
C ALA A 204 -7.28 32.54 5.53
N ILE A 205 -7.61 33.82 5.45
CA ILE A 205 -7.28 34.69 4.31
C ILE A 205 -6.36 35.82 4.78
N GLY A 206 -5.47 36.26 3.91
CA GLY A 206 -4.68 37.48 4.14
C GLY A 206 -5.52 38.73 3.86
N LEU A 207 -5.28 39.76 4.66
CA LEU A 207 -5.82 41.11 4.47
C LEU A 207 -4.97 41.94 3.51
#